data_AF-A0A838KB49-F1
#
_entry.id   AF-A0A838KB49-F1
#
_cell.length_a   1.000
_cell.length_b   1.000
_cell.length_c   1.000
_cell.angle_alpha   90.00
_cell.angle_beta   90.00
_cell.angle_gamma   90.00
#
_symmetry.space_group_name_H-M   'P 1'
#
loop_
_entity.id
_entity.type
_entity.pdbx_description
1 polymer ?
#
loop_
_entity_poly.entity_id
_entity_poly.type
_entity_poly.pdbx_seq_one_letter_code
_entity_poly.pdbx_strand_id
1 'polypeptide(L)'
;MTTAARPRTALAVFFYGTLVALIAMIMFEVLPRVVPGLIAGRISRNSEGIVLVLVLALWIQFVRPRLQGSSREWPVTAVVAVACLGVGLLLFFAEPINRVKTLNETFLAAALLIPYIQLRRPFARWIPLACSGALLALVLLWNENATVTLMAEALGALIMTTIALDIVDRGILDDTAGTVLRVRLAWYGFLVLGPALFWRTDNGASIEGGLGALVTYAGRTTEVFLCLLALELYFAVGHGRIGSRYGPPAPTPSPVSESVAAG
;
A
#
# COMPACT_ATOMS: atom_id res chain seq x y z
N MET A 1 -24.57 9.21 25.71
CA MET A 1 -23.23 9.82 25.78
C MET A 1 -22.19 8.70 25.74
N THR A 2 -21.57 8.48 24.58
CA THR A 2 -20.72 7.31 24.29
C THR A 2 -19.24 7.64 24.51
N THR A 3 -18.68 7.12 25.61
CA THR A 3 -17.30 7.26 26.08
C THR A 3 -16.29 6.35 25.35
N ALA A 4 -16.29 6.26 24.01
CA ALA A 4 -15.40 5.34 23.29
C ALA A 4 -14.77 5.84 21.97
N ALA A 5 -14.59 7.15 21.79
CA ALA A 5 -13.94 7.71 20.58
C ALA A 5 -12.45 8.06 20.73
N ARG A 6 -11.89 8.07 21.96
CA ARG A 6 -10.51 8.55 22.24
C ARG A 6 -9.34 7.69 21.71
N PRO A 7 -9.38 6.34 21.68
CA PRO A 7 -8.18 5.57 21.32
C PRO A 7 -7.79 5.68 19.84
N ARG A 8 -8.74 5.97 18.94
CA ARG A 8 -8.48 6.05 17.49
C ARG A 8 -7.76 7.34 17.08
N THR A 9 -8.00 8.45 17.80
CA THR A 9 -7.32 9.72 17.52
C THR A 9 -5.86 9.67 17.97
N ALA A 10 -5.57 9.10 19.14
CA ALA A 10 -4.20 8.95 19.63
C ALA A 10 -3.37 8.08 18.68
N LEU A 11 -3.93 6.96 18.19
CA LEU A 11 -3.28 6.11 17.20
C LEU A 11 -2.99 6.87 15.89
N ALA A 12 -3.96 7.63 15.37
CA ALA A 12 -3.76 8.41 14.16
C ALA A 12 -2.67 9.48 14.35
N VAL A 13 -2.72 10.22 15.46
CA VAL A 13 -1.69 11.23 15.80
C VAL A 13 -0.31 10.58 15.91
N PHE A 14 -0.21 9.43 16.58
CA PHE A 14 1.05 8.70 16.69
C PHE A 14 1.55 8.21 15.32
N PHE A 15 0.70 7.60 14.51
CA PHE A 15 1.05 7.07 13.20
C PHE A 15 1.53 8.19 12.26
N TYR A 16 0.70 9.21 12.02
CA TYR A 16 1.05 10.31 11.14
C TYR A 16 2.18 11.17 11.69
N GLY A 17 2.20 11.41 13.01
CA GLY A 17 3.28 12.13 13.67
C GLY A 17 4.62 11.41 13.53
N THR A 18 4.63 10.08 13.66
CA THR A 18 5.85 9.28 13.45
C THR A 18 6.31 9.33 12.00
N LEU A 19 5.42 9.17 11.02
CA LEU A 19 5.78 9.25 9.59
C LEU A 19 6.34 10.63 9.22
N VAL A 20 5.67 11.71 9.65
CA VAL A 20 6.12 13.09 9.40
C VAL A 20 7.46 13.36 10.09
N ALA A 21 7.62 12.93 11.34
CA ALA A 21 8.89 13.09 12.07
C ALA A 21 10.03 12.29 11.40
N LEU A 22 9.78 11.07 10.94
CA LEU A 22 10.75 10.28 10.20
C LEU A 22 11.18 10.96 8.90
N ILE A 23 10.22 11.43 8.10
CA ILE A 23 10.50 12.18 6.86
C ILE A 23 11.34 13.42 7.18
N ALA A 24 10.95 14.21 8.19
CA ALA A 24 11.71 15.39 8.60
C ALA A 24 13.14 15.03 9.02
N MET A 25 13.33 14.00 9.85
CA MET A 25 14.66 13.55 10.26
C MET A 25 15.54 13.06 9.10
N ILE A 26 14.95 12.45 8.07
CA ILE A 26 15.66 12.04 6.85
C ILE A 26 16.05 13.28 6.02
N MET A 27 15.13 14.23 5.84
CA MET A 27 15.35 15.45 5.06
C MET A 27 16.39 16.38 5.70
N PHE A 28 16.38 16.51 7.04
CA PHE A 28 17.32 17.35 7.78
C PHE A 28 18.61 16.63 8.20
N GLU A 29 18.82 15.38 7.74
CA GLU A 29 20.00 14.57 8.08
C GLU A 29 20.25 14.40 9.59
N VAL A 30 19.17 14.43 10.38
CA VAL A 30 19.24 14.28 11.85
C VAL A 30 19.41 12.82 12.24
N LEU A 31 18.92 11.89 11.41
CA LEU A 31 18.87 10.47 11.72
C LEU A 31 20.23 9.86 12.15
N PRO A 32 21.36 10.12 11.46
CA PRO A 32 22.67 9.59 11.86
C PRO A 32 23.16 10.08 13.23
N ARG A 33 22.57 11.15 13.78
CA ARG A 33 22.91 11.69 15.10
C ARG A 33 22.14 11.03 16.24
N VAL A 34 21.01 10.38 15.94
CA VAL A 34 20.07 9.84 16.94
C VAL A 34 20.08 8.32 16.98
N VAL A 35 20.37 7.66 15.85
CA VAL A 35 20.41 6.19 15.74
C VAL A 35 21.74 5.70 15.16
N PRO A 36 22.17 4.46 15.48
CA PRO A 36 23.39 3.88 14.92
C PRO A 36 23.43 3.96 13.39
N GLY A 37 24.60 4.25 12.82
CA GLY A 37 24.76 4.55 11.39
C GLY A 37 24.20 3.48 10.45
N LEU A 38 24.29 2.19 10.81
CA LEU A 38 23.70 1.09 10.03
C LEU A 38 22.18 1.17 9.95
N ILE A 39 21.52 1.56 11.04
CA ILE A 39 20.07 1.71 11.12
C ILE A 39 19.66 3.01 10.42
N ALA A 40 20.38 4.10 10.65
CA ALA A 40 20.14 5.38 10.00
C ALA A 40 20.24 5.27 8.47
N GLY A 41 21.26 4.57 7.96
CA GLY A 41 21.42 4.33 6.53
C GLY A 41 20.30 3.46 5.94
N ARG A 42 19.80 2.46 6.68
CA ARG A 42 18.66 1.65 6.24
C ARG A 42 17.37 2.47 6.20
N ILE A 43 17.05 3.21 7.26
CA ILE A 43 15.82 4.03 7.31
C ILE A 43 15.87 5.14 6.25
N SER A 44 17.02 5.78 6.05
CA SER A 44 17.16 6.84 5.05
C SER A 44 17.02 6.35 3.62
N ARG A 45 17.33 5.08 3.33
CA ARG A 45 17.03 4.50 2.02
C ARG A 45 15.51 4.40 1.84
N ASN A 46 14.83 3.83 2.86
CA ASN A 46 13.38 3.57 2.91
C ASN A 46 12.45 4.81 2.92
N SER A 47 12.93 5.97 2.49
CA SER A 47 12.18 7.23 2.52
C SER A 47 11.00 7.25 1.54
N GLU A 48 11.11 6.53 0.42
CA GLU A 48 10.06 6.45 -0.58
C GLU A 48 8.84 5.71 -0.04
N GLY A 49 9.08 4.54 0.56
CA GLY A 49 8.04 3.76 1.22
C GLY A 49 7.33 4.54 2.33
N ILE A 50 8.07 5.36 3.09
CA ILE A 50 7.52 6.20 4.17
C ILE A 50 6.62 7.33 3.61
N VAL A 51 7.04 7.97 2.52
CA VAL A 51 6.23 9.01 1.86
C VAL A 51 4.99 8.39 1.23
N LEU A 52 5.13 7.24 0.55
CA LEU A 52 4.02 6.56 -0.09
C LEU A 52 2.96 6.11 0.93
N VAL A 53 3.36 5.49 2.05
CA VAL A 53 2.41 5.09 3.09
C VAL A 53 1.69 6.30 3.68
N LEU A 54 2.39 7.43 3.87
CA LEU A 54 1.77 8.66 4.35
C LEU A 54 0.68 9.15 3.38
N VAL A 55 1.00 9.23 2.09
CA VAL A 55 0.07 9.69 1.04
C VAL A 55 -1.14 8.76 0.94
N LEU A 56 -0.91 7.44 0.83
CA LEU A 56 -2.00 6.46 0.71
C LEU A 56 -2.86 6.43 1.97
N ALA A 57 -2.27 6.45 3.16
CA ALA A 57 -3.02 6.44 4.41
C ALA A 57 -3.86 7.71 4.57
N LEU A 58 -3.31 8.89 4.26
CA LEU A 58 -4.07 10.15 4.28
C LEU A 58 -5.26 10.09 3.30
N TRP A 59 -5.03 9.56 2.10
CA TRP A 59 -6.09 9.43 1.10
C TRP A 59 -7.19 8.48 1.57
N ILE A 60 -6.82 7.26 2.00
CA ILE A 60 -7.77 6.22 2.44
C ILE A 60 -8.55 6.65 3.69
N GLN A 61 -7.90 7.31 4.65
CA GLN A 61 -8.54 7.68 5.92
C GLN A 61 -9.38 8.94 5.81
N PHE A 62 -8.90 9.98 5.12
CA PHE A 62 -9.51 11.30 5.18
C PHE A 62 -10.14 11.74 3.87
N VAL A 63 -9.49 11.52 2.73
CA VAL A 63 -9.95 12.06 1.45
C VAL A 63 -11.05 11.20 0.84
N ARG A 64 -10.78 9.91 0.64
CA ARG A 64 -11.69 8.95 0.02
C ARG A 64 -13.09 8.95 0.65
N PRO A 65 -13.27 8.86 1.98
CA PRO A 65 -14.62 8.83 2.57
C PRO A 65 -15.42 10.12 2.39
N ARG A 66 -14.74 11.26 2.20
CA ARG A 66 -15.40 12.57 1.96
C ARG A 66 -15.76 12.78 0.50
N LEU A 67 -15.02 12.14 -0.41
CA LEU A 67 -15.20 12.28 -1.85
C LEU A 67 -16.14 11.23 -2.45
N GLN A 68 -16.17 10.02 -1.91
CA GLN A 68 -16.93 8.90 -2.47
C GLN A 68 -18.42 9.24 -2.57
N GLY A 69 -18.99 9.15 -3.77
CA GLY A 69 -20.39 9.51 -4.02
C GLY A 69 -20.64 10.98 -4.36
N SER A 70 -19.64 11.85 -4.17
CA SER A 70 -19.78 13.28 -4.45
C SER A 70 -19.51 13.62 -5.93
N SER A 71 -20.03 14.75 -6.42
CA SER A 71 -19.70 15.27 -7.75
C SER A 71 -18.23 15.68 -7.91
N ARG A 72 -17.52 15.86 -6.78
CA ARG A 72 -16.09 16.24 -6.73
C ARG A 72 -15.16 15.04 -6.69
N GLU A 73 -15.69 13.81 -6.64
CA GLU A 73 -14.92 12.57 -6.49
C GLU A 73 -13.78 12.49 -7.50
N TRP A 74 -14.11 12.46 -8.79
CA TRP A 74 -13.13 12.32 -9.87
C TRP A 74 -12.34 13.59 -10.17
N PRO A 75 -12.93 14.81 -10.15
CA PRO A 75 -12.16 16.04 -10.34
C PRO A 75 -11.01 16.19 -9.34
N VAL A 76 -11.27 15.99 -8.04
CA VAL A 76 -10.22 16.12 -7.01
C VAL A 76 -9.19 14.99 -7.13
N THR A 77 -9.65 13.76 -7.37
CA THR A 77 -8.76 12.61 -7.58
C THR A 77 -7.82 12.82 -8.77
N ALA A 78 -8.36 13.29 -9.90
CA ALA A 78 -7.58 13.58 -11.10
C ALA A 78 -6.57 14.72 -10.88
N VAL A 79 -6.98 15.82 -10.23
CA VAL A 79 -6.06 16.92 -9.92
C VAL A 79 -4.90 16.45 -9.06
N VAL A 80 -5.16 15.66 -8.01
CA VAL A 80 -4.09 15.16 -7.15
C VAL A 80 -3.22 14.13 -7.86
N ALA A 81 -3.81 13.22 -8.65
CA ALA A 81 -3.06 12.27 -9.47
C ALA A 81 -2.12 12.98 -10.48
N VAL A 82 -2.62 14.00 -11.17
CA VAL A 82 -1.83 14.82 -12.11
C VAL A 82 -0.77 15.63 -11.38
N ALA A 83 -1.06 16.17 -10.20
CA ALA A 83 -0.05 16.85 -9.39
C ALA A 83 1.07 15.89 -8.94
N CYS A 84 0.72 14.68 -8.48
CA CYS A 84 1.70 13.63 -8.17
C CYS A 84 2.53 13.26 -9.41
N LEU A 85 1.90 13.08 -10.57
CA LEU A 85 2.61 12.80 -11.82
C LEU A 85 3.57 13.94 -12.18
N GLY A 86 3.12 15.19 -12.07
CA GLY A 86 3.94 16.38 -12.34
C GLY A 86 5.14 16.48 -11.42
N VAL A 87 4.97 16.22 -10.12
CA VAL A 87 6.08 16.17 -9.15
C VAL A 87 7.03 15.02 -9.48
N GLY A 88 6.51 13.82 -9.75
CA GLY A 88 7.32 12.65 -10.11
C GLY A 88 8.16 12.89 -11.36
N LEU A 89 7.58 13.45 -12.42
CA LEU A 89 8.29 13.82 -13.65
C LEU A 89 9.29 14.95 -13.42
N LEU A 90 8.93 15.97 -12.64
CA LEU A 90 9.85 17.05 -12.30
C LEU A 90 11.08 16.51 -11.58
N LEU A 91 10.92 15.62 -10.61
CA LEU A 91 12.03 14.98 -9.89
C LEU A 91 12.82 14.00 -10.76
N PHE A 92 12.17 13.37 -11.73
CA PHE A 92 12.82 12.49 -12.70
C PHE A 92 13.73 13.25 -13.67
N PHE A 93 13.28 14.41 -14.18
CA PHE A 93 14.00 15.19 -15.18
C PHE A 93 14.89 16.29 -14.60
N ALA A 94 14.57 16.84 -13.43
CA ALA A 94 15.47 17.74 -12.74
C ALA A 94 16.71 16.97 -12.27
N GLU A 95 17.81 17.68 -12.04
CA GLU A 95 18.96 17.16 -11.30
C GLU A 95 18.88 17.64 -9.83
N PRO A 96 17.90 17.18 -9.02
CA PRO A 96 17.84 17.58 -7.63
C PRO A 96 18.97 16.88 -6.84
N ILE A 97 19.20 17.37 -5.63
CA ILE A 97 20.04 16.70 -4.63
C ILE A 97 19.62 15.23 -4.54
N ASN A 98 20.58 14.30 -4.61
CA ASN A 98 20.36 12.84 -4.75
C ASN A 98 19.25 12.25 -3.87
N ARG A 99 19.03 12.77 -2.65
CA ARG A 99 17.97 12.30 -1.72
C ARG A 99 16.55 12.59 -2.17
N VAL A 100 16.35 13.67 -2.95
CA VAL A 100 15.02 14.05 -3.44
C VAL A 100 14.74 13.37 -4.78
N LYS A 101 15.80 12.98 -5.51
CA LYS A 101 15.68 12.31 -6.80
C LYS A 101 14.91 11.00 -6.70
N THR A 102 15.16 10.22 -5.65
CA THR A 102 14.53 8.92 -5.42
C THR A 102 13.02 9.05 -5.20
N LEU A 103 12.54 10.15 -4.60
CA LEU A 103 11.09 10.37 -4.42
C LEU A 103 10.27 10.42 -5.74
N ASN A 104 10.91 10.49 -6.91
CA ASN A 104 10.23 10.44 -8.20
C ASN A 104 9.34 9.19 -8.35
N GLU A 105 9.86 8.00 -8.03
CA GLU A 105 9.15 6.71 -8.14
C GLU A 105 7.94 6.67 -7.23
N THR A 106 8.09 7.14 -5.99
CA THR A 106 6.99 7.32 -5.05
C THR A 106 5.84 8.16 -5.63
N PHE A 107 6.14 9.32 -6.20
CA PHE A 107 5.12 10.21 -6.74
C PHE A 107 4.50 9.67 -8.04
N LEU A 108 5.27 8.97 -8.86
CA LEU A 108 4.76 8.25 -10.03
C LEU A 108 3.83 7.10 -9.63
N ALA A 109 4.17 6.33 -8.60
CA ALA A 109 3.31 5.31 -8.03
C ALA A 109 2.02 5.92 -7.46
N ALA A 110 2.14 6.99 -6.68
CA ALA A 110 0.99 7.69 -6.10
C ALA A 110 0.02 8.22 -7.17
N ALA A 111 0.53 8.73 -8.29
CA ALA A 111 -0.29 9.21 -9.41
C ALA A 111 -1.25 8.14 -9.97
N LEU A 112 -0.85 6.87 -9.91
CA LEU A 112 -1.65 5.74 -10.37
C LEU A 112 -2.42 5.06 -9.24
N LEU A 113 -1.85 4.99 -8.04
CA LEU A 113 -2.47 4.36 -6.88
C LEU A 113 -3.65 5.18 -6.33
N ILE A 114 -3.56 6.51 -6.32
CA ILE A 114 -4.65 7.39 -5.86
C ILE A 114 -5.97 7.18 -6.62
N PRO A 115 -6.00 7.22 -7.97
CA PRO A 115 -7.23 6.92 -8.70
C PRO A 115 -7.66 5.47 -8.50
N TYR A 116 -6.72 4.53 -8.42
CA TYR A 116 -7.02 3.13 -8.17
C TYR A 116 -7.71 2.85 -6.82
N ILE A 117 -7.23 3.43 -5.72
CA ILE A 117 -7.85 3.29 -4.38
C ILE A 117 -9.18 4.05 -4.28
N GLN A 118 -9.39 5.06 -5.13
CA GLN A 118 -10.67 5.78 -5.21
C GLN A 118 -11.76 4.99 -5.91
N LEU A 119 -11.41 4.05 -6.80
CA LEU A 119 -12.40 3.23 -7.51
C LEU A 119 -13.37 2.51 -6.54
N ARG A 120 -14.65 2.53 -6.89
CA ARG A 120 -15.71 1.89 -6.09
C ARG A 120 -15.57 0.37 -6.12
N ARG A 121 -15.78 -0.25 -4.96
CA ARG A 121 -15.75 -1.70 -4.73
C ARG A 121 -17.18 -2.20 -4.50
N PRO A 122 -17.49 -3.50 -4.71
CA PRO A 122 -16.57 -4.63 -4.88
C PRO A 122 -16.03 -4.81 -6.31
N PHE A 123 -14.81 -5.35 -6.41
CA PHE A 123 -14.25 -5.90 -7.64
C PHE A 123 -14.27 -7.43 -7.63
N ALA A 124 -14.37 -8.02 -8.83
CA ALA A 124 -14.09 -9.43 -9.02
C ALA A 124 -12.60 -9.69 -8.75
N ARG A 125 -12.28 -10.69 -7.89
CA ARG A 125 -10.91 -10.94 -7.40
C ARG A 125 -9.88 -11.17 -8.51
N TRP A 126 -10.30 -11.68 -9.65
CA TRP A 126 -9.42 -11.96 -10.77
C TRP A 126 -8.93 -10.70 -11.48
N ILE A 127 -9.67 -9.58 -11.41
CA ILE A 127 -9.29 -8.32 -12.08
C ILE A 127 -7.97 -7.76 -11.53
N PRO A 128 -7.85 -7.45 -10.22
CA PRO A 128 -6.61 -6.94 -9.67
C PRO A 128 -5.48 -7.96 -9.89
N LEU A 129 -5.73 -9.26 -9.67
CA LEU A 129 -4.73 -10.29 -9.91
C LEU A 129 -4.24 -10.34 -11.37
N ALA A 130 -5.13 -10.23 -12.34
CA ALA A 130 -4.78 -10.19 -13.76
C ALA A 130 -4.00 -8.92 -14.11
N CYS A 131 -4.38 -7.77 -13.56
CA CYS A 131 -3.64 -6.52 -13.74
C CYS A 131 -2.24 -6.59 -13.11
N SER A 132 -2.11 -7.08 -11.87
CA SER A 132 -0.81 -7.27 -11.20
C SER A 132 0.05 -8.27 -11.97
N GLY A 133 -0.54 -9.38 -12.41
CA GLY A 133 0.14 -10.43 -13.18
C GLY A 133 0.60 -9.95 -14.56
N ALA A 134 -0.23 -9.19 -15.27
CA ALA A 134 0.13 -8.60 -16.56
C ALA A 134 1.25 -7.57 -16.42
N LEU A 135 1.20 -6.73 -15.38
CA LEU A 135 2.25 -5.76 -15.09
C LEU A 135 3.57 -6.45 -14.72
N LEU A 136 3.51 -7.50 -13.90
CA LEU A 136 4.68 -8.31 -13.57
C LEU A 136 5.25 -8.99 -14.81
N ALA A 137 4.42 -9.56 -15.68
CA ALA A 137 4.87 -10.17 -16.92
C ALA A 137 5.57 -9.13 -17.82
N LEU A 138 5.03 -7.92 -17.93
CA LEU A 138 5.66 -6.83 -18.69
C LEU A 138 7.03 -6.45 -18.11
N VAL A 139 7.13 -6.35 -16.78
CA VAL A 139 8.40 -6.10 -16.08
C VAL A 139 9.43 -7.19 -16.40
N LEU A 140 9.02 -8.46 -16.35
CA LEU A 140 9.93 -9.58 -16.59
C LEU A 140 10.36 -9.67 -18.06
N LEU A 141 9.47 -9.36 -19.00
CA LEU A 141 9.77 -9.33 -20.44
C LEU A 141 10.70 -8.18 -20.84
N TRP A 142 10.60 -7.03 -20.16
CA TRP A 142 11.44 -5.84 -20.39
C TRP A 142 12.48 -5.60 -19.29
N ASN A 143 12.93 -6.65 -18.60
CA ASN A 143 13.83 -6.49 -17.46
C ASN A 143 15.20 -5.86 -17.84
N GLU A 144 15.65 -6.02 -19.09
CA GLU A 144 16.89 -5.43 -19.60
C GLU A 144 16.76 -3.92 -19.91
N ASN A 145 15.52 -3.40 -19.92
CA ASN A 145 15.28 -1.99 -20.20
C ASN A 145 15.63 -1.12 -18.98
N ALA A 146 16.53 -0.15 -19.20
CA ALA A 146 16.96 0.76 -18.14
C ALA A 146 15.80 1.52 -17.49
N THR A 147 14.76 1.89 -18.25
CA THR A 147 13.60 2.60 -17.72
C THR A 147 12.75 1.72 -16.80
N VAL A 148 12.52 0.45 -17.16
CA VAL A 148 11.79 -0.51 -16.29
C VAL A 148 12.57 -0.74 -15.00
N THR A 149 13.88 -0.87 -15.13
CA THR A 149 14.83 -1.04 -14.03
C THR A 149 14.88 0.17 -13.09
N LEU A 150 14.75 1.37 -13.64
CA LEU A 150 14.70 2.66 -12.92
C LEU A 150 13.32 2.98 -12.34
N MET A 151 12.28 2.22 -12.68
CA MET A 151 10.91 2.39 -12.18
C MET A 151 10.46 1.19 -11.34
N ALA A 152 11.42 0.39 -10.87
CA ALA A 152 11.15 -0.88 -10.24
C ALA A 152 10.36 -0.71 -8.94
N GLU A 153 10.64 0.30 -8.13
CA GLU A 153 9.91 0.58 -6.89
C GLU A 153 8.49 1.04 -7.19
N ALA A 154 8.31 1.93 -8.17
CA ALA A 154 6.99 2.40 -8.58
C ALA A 154 6.11 1.26 -9.10
N LEU A 155 6.66 0.42 -9.99
CA LEU A 155 5.98 -0.74 -10.55
C LEU A 155 5.72 -1.81 -9.48
N GLY A 156 6.67 -2.04 -8.58
CA GLY A 156 6.52 -2.91 -7.42
C GLY A 156 5.40 -2.45 -6.50
N ALA A 157 5.30 -1.15 -6.24
CA ALA A 157 4.22 -0.55 -5.45
C ALA A 157 2.86 -0.79 -6.09
N LEU A 158 2.73 -0.65 -7.41
CA LEU A 158 1.47 -0.93 -8.12
C LEU A 158 1.04 -2.40 -7.98
N ILE A 159 1.96 -3.32 -8.26
CA ILE A 159 1.70 -4.77 -8.16
C ILE A 159 1.34 -5.15 -6.72
N MET A 160 2.17 -4.79 -5.76
CA MET A 160 2.01 -5.23 -4.37
C MET A 160 0.82 -4.56 -3.68
N THR A 161 0.58 -3.26 -3.92
CA THR A 161 -0.56 -2.55 -3.31
C THR A 161 -1.89 -3.11 -3.80
N THR A 162 -1.99 -3.47 -5.08
CA THR A 162 -3.22 -4.06 -5.62
C THR A 162 -3.50 -5.44 -5.00
N ILE A 163 -2.48 -6.27 -4.83
CA ILE A 163 -2.60 -7.56 -4.12
C ILE A 163 -2.98 -7.36 -2.65
N ALA A 164 -2.26 -6.47 -1.95
CA ALA A 164 -2.52 -6.14 -0.55
C ALA A 164 -3.98 -5.71 -0.34
N LEU A 165 -4.44 -4.70 -1.07
CA LEU A 165 -5.72 -4.05 -0.80
C LEU A 165 -6.94 -4.77 -1.41
N ASP A 166 -6.78 -5.55 -2.48
CA ASP A 166 -7.93 -6.23 -3.12
C ASP A 166 -7.96 -7.76 -2.96
N ILE A 167 -6.86 -8.39 -2.54
CA ILE A 167 -6.80 -9.85 -2.33
C ILE A 167 -6.68 -10.19 -0.84
N VAL A 168 -5.74 -9.55 -0.13
CA VAL A 168 -5.41 -9.89 1.26
C VAL A 168 -6.30 -9.14 2.25
N ASP A 169 -6.19 -7.82 2.26
CA ASP A 169 -6.80 -6.90 3.22
C ASP A 169 -7.88 -6.02 2.59
N ARG A 170 -8.80 -6.69 1.92
CA ARG A 170 -9.99 -6.10 1.25
C ARG A 170 -10.80 -5.17 2.14
N GLY A 171 -10.88 -5.52 3.43
CA GLY A 171 -11.55 -4.74 4.48
C GLY A 171 -11.09 -3.30 4.60
N ILE A 172 -9.88 -2.97 4.11
CA ILE A 172 -9.33 -1.60 4.15
C ILE A 172 -10.09 -0.66 3.21
N LEU A 173 -10.44 -1.13 2.01
CA LEU A 173 -11.14 -0.35 0.98
C LEU A 173 -12.63 -0.70 0.84
N ASP A 174 -13.02 -1.91 1.25
CA ASP A 174 -14.37 -2.47 1.15
C ASP A 174 -14.75 -3.10 2.49
N ASP A 175 -15.58 -2.42 3.27
CA ASP A 175 -16.02 -2.85 4.60
C ASP A 175 -16.93 -4.10 4.55
N THR A 176 -17.55 -4.36 3.40
CA THR A 176 -18.38 -5.55 3.19
C THR A 176 -17.55 -6.79 2.86
N ALA A 177 -16.33 -6.62 2.33
CA ALA A 177 -15.49 -7.72 1.89
C ALA A 177 -14.89 -8.50 3.07
N GLY A 178 -15.18 -9.79 3.13
CA GLY A 178 -14.54 -10.67 4.12
C GLY A 178 -13.07 -10.91 3.85
N THR A 179 -12.28 -10.99 4.93
CA THR A 179 -10.85 -11.32 4.91
C THR A 179 -10.57 -12.64 5.64
N VAL A 180 -9.51 -13.33 5.22
CA VAL A 180 -9.11 -14.63 5.80
C VAL A 180 -7.86 -14.43 6.65
N LEU A 181 -7.95 -14.70 7.96
CA LEU A 181 -6.85 -14.47 8.91
C LEU A 181 -5.56 -15.19 8.49
N ARG A 182 -5.65 -16.45 8.04
CA ARG A 182 -4.47 -17.22 7.60
C ARG A 182 -3.74 -16.56 6.44
N VAL A 183 -4.49 -16.03 5.46
CA VAL A 183 -3.92 -15.33 4.29
C VAL A 183 -3.25 -14.04 4.73
N ARG A 184 -3.89 -13.26 5.62
CA ARG A 184 -3.30 -12.05 6.20
C ARG A 184 -2.00 -12.35 6.96
N LEU A 185 -2.00 -13.34 7.84
CA LEU A 185 -0.80 -13.68 8.61
C LEU A 185 0.33 -14.17 7.71
N ALA A 186 0.02 -14.98 6.69
CA ALA A 186 1.01 -15.40 5.69
C ALA A 186 1.56 -14.20 4.91
N TRP A 187 0.69 -13.26 4.53
CA TRP A 187 1.08 -12.03 3.85
C TRP A 187 1.95 -11.13 4.73
N TYR A 188 1.61 -10.88 5.99
CA TYR A 188 2.44 -10.10 6.90
C TYR A 188 3.78 -10.80 7.18
N GLY A 189 3.77 -12.13 7.30
CA GLY A 189 5.00 -12.92 7.35
C GLY A 189 5.86 -12.69 6.11
N PHE A 190 5.25 -12.70 4.92
CA PHE A 190 5.94 -12.37 3.66
C PHE A 190 6.45 -10.93 3.62
N LEU A 191 5.68 -9.95 4.11
CA LEU A 191 6.10 -8.56 4.15
C LEU A 191 7.32 -8.34 5.08
N VAL A 192 7.40 -9.08 6.17
CA VAL A 192 8.51 -9.01 7.13
C VAL A 192 9.73 -9.79 6.63
N LEU A 193 9.54 -11.01 6.13
CA LEU A 193 10.64 -11.92 5.76
C LEU A 193 11.16 -11.69 4.34
N GLY A 194 10.30 -11.22 3.42
CA GLY A 194 10.61 -10.97 2.01
C GLY A 194 11.88 -10.16 1.80
N PRO A 195 12.03 -8.97 2.42
CA PRO A 195 13.25 -8.17 2.32
C PRO A 195 14.53 -8.93 2.67
N ALA A 196 14.50 -9.75 3.73
CA ALA A 196 15.66 -10.53 4.15
C ALA A 196 15.97 -11.68 3.18
N LEU A 197 14.93 -12.30 2.61
CA LEU A 197 15.07 -13.37 1.62
C LEU A 197 15.68 -12.83 0.33
N PHE A 198 15.19 -11.71 -0.19
CA PHE A 198 15.69 -11.11 -1.43
C PHE A 198 17.07 -10.47 -1.27
N TRP A 199 17.39 -9.92 -0.10
CA TRP A 199 18.73 -9.40 0.19
C TRP A 199 19.82 -10.51 0.16
N ARG A 200 19.49 -11.71 0.65
CA ARG A 200 20.45 -12.83 0.69
C ARG A 200 20.79 -13.35 -0.71
N THR A 201 19.80 -13.38 -1.60
CA THR A 201 19.98 -13.91 -2.96
C THR A 201 20.80 -12.98 -3.85
N ASP A 202 20.71 -11.67 -3.65
CA ASP A 202 21.48 -10.67 -4.42
C ASP A 202 23.00 -10.70 -4.10
N ASN A 203 23.38 -11.27 -2.94
CA ASN A 203 24.77 -11.22 -2.43
C ASN A 203 25.55 -12.55 -2.53
N GLY A 204 25.05 -13.62 -3.16
CA GLY A 204 25.79 -14.88 -3.13
C GLY A 204 25.33 -16.06 -3.99
N ALA A 205 24.24 -15.95 -4.74
CA ALA A 205 23.85 -17.02 -5.67
C ALA A 205 23.34 -16.38 -6.97
N SER A 206 24.14 -16.48 -8.05
CA SER A 206 23.69 -16.10 -9.39
C SER A 206 22.63 -17.08 -9.85
N ILE A 207 21.37 -16.77 -9.56
CA ILE A 207 20.22 -17.48 -10.13
C ILE A 207 20.07 -16.94 -11.55
N GLU A 208 20.29 -17.78 -12.56
CA GLU A 208 20.14 -17.39 -13.96
C GLU A 208 18.67 -17.43 -14.43
N GLY A 209 18.38 -16.72 -15.52
CA GLY A 209 17.08 -16.72 -16.17
C GLY A 209 16.00 -15.88 -15.47
N GLY A 210 14.72 -16.16 -15.81
CA GLY A 210 13.59 -15.36 -15.34
C GLY A 210 13.39 -15.33 -13.82
N LEU A 211 13.82 -16.39 -13.12
CA LEU A 211 13.79 -16.44 -11.66
C LEU A 211 14.81 -15.48 -11.03
N GLY A 212 16.00 -15.35 -11.63
CA GLY A 212 17.00 -14.37 -11.22
C GLY A 212 16.49 -12.94 -11.39
N ALA A 213 15.93 -12.64 -12.57
CA ALA A 213 15.33 -11.33 -12.85
C ALA A 213 14.22 -10.98 -11.84
N LEU A 214 13.35 -11.94 -11.50
CA LEU A 214 12.32 -11.76 -10.49
C LEU A 214 12.91 -11.45 -9.11
N VAL A 215 13.94 -12.19 -8.70
CA VAL A 215 14.60 -12.02 -7.40
C VAL A 215 15.33 -10.67 -7.31
N THR A 216 16.08 -10.29 -8.34
CA THR A 216 16.74 -8.98 -8.42
C THR A 216 15.70 -7.85 -8.41
N TYR A 217 14.60 -8.02 -9.12
CA TYR A 217 13.50 -7.05 -9.11
C TYR A 217 12.86 -6.95 -7.71
N ALA A 218 12.59 -8.08 -7.06
CA ALA A 218 12.03 -8.10 -5.72
C ALA A 218 12.96 -7.42 -4.68
N GLY A 219 14.28 -7.59 -4.80
CA GLY A 219 15.27 -6.90 -3.96
C GLY A 219 15.21 -5.38 -4.06
N ARG A 220 14.91 -4.83 -5.25
CA ARG A 220 14.74 -3.39 -5.48
C ARG A 220 13.47 -2.83 -4.88
N THR A 221 12.43 -3.65 -4.71
CA THR A 221 11.12 -3.20 -4.20
C THR A 221 11.01 -3.23 -2.68
N THR A 222 12.13 -3.33 -1.96
CA THR A 222 12.16 -3.55 -0.51
C THR A 222 11.35 -2.51 0.28
N GLU A 223 11.31 -1.26 -0.16
CA GLU A 223 10.60 -0.18 0.54
C GLU A 223 9.08 -0.38 0.51
N VAL A 224 8.59 -1.00 -0.56
CA VAL A 224 7.17 -1.33 -0.74
C VAL A 224 6.70 -2.31 0.33
N PHE A 225 7.59 -3.22 0.77
CA PHE A 225 7.26 -4.17 1.84
C PHE A 225 6.98 -3.44 3.16
N LEU A 226 7.83 -2.49 3.52
CA LEU A 226 7.65 -1.67 4.73
C LEU A 226 6.45 -0.73 4.60
N CYS A 227 6.27 -0.11 3.44
CA CYS A 227 5.11 0.73 3.14
C CYS A 227 3.80 -0.01 3.38
N LEU A 228 3.64 -1.19 2.76
CA LEU A 228 2.42 -1.98 2.87
C LEU A 228 2.23 -2.56 4.27
N LEU A 229 3.31 -3.02 4.92
CA LEU A 229 3.22 -3.50 6.29
C LEU A 229 2.71 -2.41 7.23
N ALA A 230 3.27 -1.20 7.13
CA ALA A 230 2.82 -0.06 7.94
C ALA A 230 1.38 0.34 7.62
N LEU A 231 1.00 0.38 6.33
CA LEU A 231 -0.35 0.71 5.87
C LEU A 231 -1.39 -0.29 6.40
N GLU A 232 -1.14 -1.59 6.21
CA GLU A 232 -2.04 -2.66 6.57
C GLU A 232 -2.15 -2.81 8.09
N LEU A 233 -1.04 -2.77 8.83
CA LEU A 233 -1.11 -2.79 10.30
C LEU A 233 -1.90 -1.60 10.84
N TYR A 234 -1.72 -0.40 10.26
CA TYR A 234 -2.46 0.77 10.68
C TYR A 234 -3.97 0.61 10.47
N PHE A 235 -4.42 0.17 9.29
CA PHE A 235 -5.85 0.04 9.01
C PHE A 235 -6.48 -1.25 9.55
N ALA A 236 -5.88 -2.40 9.30
CA ALA A 236 -6.43 -3.70 9.67
C ALA A 236 -6.32 -3.96 11.18
N VAL A 237 -5.17 -3.68 11.80
CA VAL A 237 -4.96 -3.89 13.25
C VAL A 237 -5.39 -2.67 14.04
N GLY A 238 -4.90 -1.48 13.66
CA GLY A 238 -5.14 -0.24 14.39
C GLY A 238 -6.59 0.26 14.34
N HIS A 239 -7.21 0.22 13.17
CA HIS A 239 -8.61 0.65 12.99
C HIS A 239 -9.61 -0.52 12.88
N GLY A 240 -9.13 -1.77 12.89
CA GLY A 240 -10.00 -2.94 12.79
C GLY A 240 -10.68 -3.08 11.42
N ARG A 241 -10.15 -2.48 10.35
CA ARG A 241 -10.70 -2.54 8.98
C ARG A 241 -10.43 -3.89 8.32
N ILE A 242 -10.97 -4.94 8.89
CA ILE A 242 -10.82 -6.32 8.43
C ILE A 242 -12.03 -6.81 7.62
N GLY A 243 -13.02 -5.93 7.41
CA GLY A 243 -14.27 -6.22 6.71
C GLY A 243 -15.19 -7.16 7.49
N SER A 244 -16.24 -7.66 6.83
CA SER A 244 -17.16 -8.62 7.45
C SER A 244 -16.42 -9.90 7.83
N ARG A 245 -16.46 -10.29 9.12
CA ARG A 245 -16.12 -11.67 9.47
C ARG A 245 -17.14 -12.52 8.73
N TYR A 246 -16.71 -13.42 7.85
CA TYR A 246 -17.57 -14.45 7.28
C TYR A 246 -18.18 -15.24 8.45
N GLY A 247 -19.30 -14.78 8.97
CA GLY A 247 -20.23 -15.57 9.74
C GLY A 247 -21.10 -16.32 8.74
N PRO A 248 -21.56 -17.55 9.05
CA PRO A 248 -22.61 -18.17 8.27
C PRO A 248 -23.76 -17.15 8.13
N PRO A 249 -24.41 -17.08 6.94
CA PRO A 249 -25.54 -16.17 6.76
C PRO A 249 -26.49 -16.36 7.94
N ALA A 250 -26.89 -15.25 8.57
CA ALA A 250 -27.86 -15.30 9.66
C ALA A 250 -29.02 -16.17 9.17
N PRO A 251 -29.44 -17.20 9.94
CA PRO A 251 -30.49 -18.10 9.50
C PRO A 251 -31.68 -17.23 9.08
N THR A 252 -32.11 -17.40 7.83
CA THR A 252 -33.28 -16.72 7.29
C THR A 252 -34.40 -16.93 8.31
N PRO A 253 -35.03 -15.88 8.84
CA PRO A 253 -36.14 -16.07 9.76
C PRO A 253 -37.13 -17.01 9.07
N SER A 254 -37.34 -18.20 9.64
CA SER A 254 -38.35 -19.11 9.13
C SER A 254 -39.64 -18.31 9.00
N PRO A 255 -40.36 -18.40 7.87
CA PRO A 255 -41.65 -17.76 7.74
C PRO A 255 -42.50 -18.30 8.88
N VAL A 256 -42.66 -17.50 9.93
CA VAL A 256 -43.60 -17.79 11.01
C VAL A 256 -44.92 -17.88 10.29
N SER A 257 -45.52 -19.05 10.42
CA SER A 257 -46.79 -19.40 9.83
C SER A 257 -47.85 -18.50 10.45
N GLU A 258 -48.04 -17.30 9.89
CA GLU A 258 -49.25 -16.50 10.08
C GLU A 258 -50.38 -17.20 9.31
N SER A 259 -50.77 -18.37 9.80
CA SER A 259 -52.07 -18.94 9.50
C SER A 259 -52.76 -19.22 10.83
N VAL A 260 -54.05 -18.95 10.86
CA VAL A 260 -55.01 -19.24 11.94
C VAL A 260 -55.12 -18.16 13.03
N ALA A 261 -55.82 -17.06 12.71
CA ALA A 261 -56.85 -16.49 13.60
C ALA A 261 -57.64 -15.39 12.88
N ALA A 262 -58.52 -15.78 11.95
CA ALA A 262 -59.66 -14.97 11.56
C ALA A 262 -60.86 -15.93 11.43
N GLY A 263 -61.45 -16.24 12.58
CA GLY A 263 -62.74 -16.89 12.75
C GLY A 263 -63.61 -15.99 13.62
#